data_AF-A0AAW3ZQF9-F1
#
_entry.id   AF-A0AAW3ZQF9-F1
#
_cell.length_a   1.000
_cell.length_b   1.000
_cell.length_c   1.000
_cell.angle_alpha   90.00
_cell.angle_beta   90.00
_cell.angle_gamma   90.00
#
_symmetry.space_group_name_H-M   'P 1'
#
loop_
_entity.id
_entity.type
_entity.pdbx_description
1 polymer ?
#
loop_
_entity_poly.entity_id
_entity_poly.type
_entity_poly.pdbx_seq_one_letter_code
_entity_poly.pdbx_strand_id
1 'polypeptide(L)'
;MKLGRLGIDGTKLRANASRHKAMSYGRMQSEEARLKSEIAALLKQAEAADVRDDRALGKDATGDELPAELRRRETRLATIQAAKARLEARQRALDKAAGRDPDDLDPPAKRRGPKFKREAGVPAEHAQDNFTDPESRIMKTAEGFQQCYNAQAAVDEGSQLIVAVDLNACAADVGQLLPMVKHSEANLGRRHAVVLADAGYASEDNFQALEAREQAACVALGRERKPARAIDPDEYPATRRMAEHLATEEGKADYRRRKVIPEPVFGWIKHVLGFRRLSMRGEKAAREEWNLMCLAVNLRRMHRLGWQPA
;
A
#
# COMPACT_ATOMS: atom_id res chain seq x y z
N MET A 1 -34.33 -7.97 -2.67
CA MET A 1 -33.41 -7.96 -1.51
C MET A 1 -33.21 -6.52 -1.07
N LYS A 2 -33.59 -6.14 0.15
CA LYS A 2 -33.20 -4.82 0.70
C LYS A 2 -31.76 -4.92 1.19
N LEU A 3 -30.85 -4.09 0.70
CA LEU A 3 -29.48 -4.06 1.23
C LEU A 3 -29.49 -3.34 2.57
N GLY A 4 -29.14 -4.06 3.62
CA GLY A 4 -29.06 -3.53 4.98
C GLY A 4 -27.73 -2.80 5.17
N ARG A 5 -26.83 -3.44 5.93
CA ARG A 5 -25.54 -2.87 6.30
C ARG A 5 -24.41 -3.41 5.43
N LEU A 6 -23.47 -2.55 5.07
CA LEU A 6 -22.21 -2.89 4.40
C LEU A 6 -21.06 -2.77 5.39
N GLY A 7 -20.36 -3.87 5.69
CA GLY A 7 -19.16 -3.81 6.50
C GLY A 7 -17.89 -3.73 5.65
N ILE A 8 -17.09 -2.70 5.86
CA ILE A 8 -15.80 -2.51 5.17
C ILE A 8 -14.68 -2.71 6.19
N ASP A 9 -13.71 -3.55 5.84
CA ASP A 9 -12.51 -3.74 6.63
C ASP A 9 -11.30 -4.07 5.76
N GLY A 10 -10.12 -3.82 6.32
CA GLY A 10 -8.83 -3.93 5.67
C GLY A 10 -7.99 -5.04 6.27
N THR A 11 -7.09 -5.58 5.46
CA THR A 11 -6.08 -6.51 5.94
C THR A 11 -4.76 -6.33 5.22
N LYS A 12 -3.66 -6.47 5.97
CA LYS A 12 -2.33 -6.53 5.35
C LYS A 12 -2.03 -7.97 4.93
N LEU A 13 -1.70 -8.16 3.66
CA LEU A 13 -1.26 -9.44 3.09
C LEU A 13 0.23 -9.36 2.78
N ARG A 14 1.00 -10.40 3.10
CA ARG A 14 2.44 -10.43 2.78
C ARG A 14 2.63 -10.45 1.27
N ALA A 15 3.50 -9.59 0.76
CA ALA A 15 3.90 -9.66 -0.64
C ALA A 15 4.80 -10.88 -0.90
N ASN A 16 4.96 -11.28 -2.17
CA ASN A 16 5.99 -12.24 -2.58
C ASN A 16 7.38 -11.58 -2.64
N ALA A 17 7.78 -10.96 -1.53
CA ALA A 17 9.06 -10.30 -1.35
C ALA A 17 9.47 -10.29 0.13
N SER A 18 10.78 -10.31 0.38
CA SER A 18 11.33 -10.19 1.72
C SER A 18 11.59 -8.74 2.08
N ARG A 19 11.28 -8.35 3.33
CA ARG A 19 11.66 -7.03 3.88
C ARG A 19 13.18 -6.80 3.88
N HIS A 20 13.98 -7.87 3.91
CA HIS A 20 15.45 -7.80 3.87
C HIS A 20 16.00 -7.51 2.47
N LYS A 21 15.13 -7.50 1.45
CA LYS A 21 15.45 -7.05 0.08
C LYS A 21 15.04 -5.59 -0.15
N ALA A 22 14.63 -4.87 0.89
CA ALA A 22 14.43 -3.43 0.84
C ALA A 22 15.73 -2.68 1.17
N MET A 23 15.97 -1.57 0.48
CA MET A 23 17.09 -0.67 0.76
C MET A 23 16.59 0.78 0.77
N SER A 24 17.14 1.60 1.66
CA SER A 24 16.80 3.02 1.74
C SER A 24 17.55 3.85 0.70
N TYR A 25 16.98 4.98 0.29
CA TYR A 25 17.55 5.88 -0.71
C TYR A 25 18.96 6.37 -0.31
N GLY A 26 19.15 6.76 0.95
CA GLY A 26 20.48 7.17 1.44
C GLY A 26 21.51 6.04 1.36
N ARG A 27 21.12 4.81 1.69
CA ARG A 27 22.00 3.64 1.54
C ARG A 27 22.26 3.30 0.08
N MET A 28 21.29 3.49 -0.81
CA MET A 28 21.50 3.30 -2.25
C MET A 28 22.57 4.27 -2.78
N GLN A 29 22.56 5.53 -2.34
CA GLN A 29 23.56 6.52 -2.76
C GLN A 29 24.98 6.12 -2.32
N SER A 30 25.16 5.73 -1.06
CA SER A 30 26.48 5.31 -0.56
C SER A 30 26.97 4.02 -1.21
N GLU A 31 26.08 3.03 -1.40
CA GLU A 31 26.42 1.79 -2.08
C GLU A 31 26.74 1.99 -3.57
N GLU A 32 26.03 2.89 -4.25
CA GLU A 32 26.33 3.25 -5.65
C GLU A 32 27.74 3.84 -5.79
N ALA A 33 28.09 4.78 -4.90
CA ALA A 33 29.42 5.39 -4.89
C ALA A 33 30.52 4.35 -4.60
N ARG A 34 30.28 3.45 -3.64
CA ARG A 34 31.23 2.36 -3.33
C ARG A 34 31.44 1.44 -4.52
N LEU A 35 30.36 0.96 -5.14
CA LEU A 35 30.44 0.04 -6.29
C LEU A 35 31.12 0.68 -7.50
N LYS A 36 30.87 1.96 -7.78
CA LYS A 36 31.57 2.70 -8.85
C LYS A 36 33.08 2.75 -8.61
N SER A 37 33.49 3.01 -7.36
CA SER A 37 34.91 3.01 -6.98
C SER A 37 35.56 1.62 -7.11
N GLU A 38 34.87 0.57 -6.63
CA GLU A 38 35.35 -0.81 -6.75
C GLU A 38 35.49 -1.26 -8.22
N ILE A 39 34.52 -0.92 -9.07
CA ILE A 39 34.59 -1.22 -10.51
C ILE A 39 35.77 -0.50 -11.16
N ALA A 40 35.96 0.80 -10.88
CA ALA A 40 37.09 1.56 -11.41
C ALA A 40 38.44 0.98 -10.97
N ALA A 41 38.55 0.54 -9.71
CA ALA A 41 39.76 -0.10 -9.21
C ALA A 41 40.05 -1.44 -9.91
N LEU A 42 39.03 -2.27 -10.12
CA LEU A 42 39.17 -3.55 -10.82
C LEU A 42 39.53 -3.36 -12.30
N LEU A 43 38.95 -2.37 -12.98
CA LEU A 43 39.31 -2.04 -14.36
C LEU A 43 40.77 -1.58 -14.46
N LYS A 44 41.22 -0.72 -13.53
CA LYS A 44 42.62 -0.29 -13.47
C LYS A 44 43.59 -1.46 -13.21
N GLN A 45 43.19 -2.42 -12.39
CA GLN A 45 43.98 -3.63 -12.14
C GLN A 45 44.07 -4.52 -13.39
N ALA A 46 42.96 -4.68 -14.12
CA ALA A 46 42.94 -5.40 -15.39
C ALA A 46 43.85 -4.72 -16.42
N GLU A 47 43.71 -3.41 -16.63
CA GLU A 47 44.59 -2.65 -17.55
C GLU A 47 46.08 -2.79 -17.18
N ALA A 48 46.42 -2.75 -15.89
CA ALA A 48 47.79 -2.93 -15.44
C ALA A 48 48.31 -4.37 -15.66
N ALA A 49 47.44 -5.37 -15.53
CA ALA A 49 47.77 -6.76 -15.83
C ALA A 49 47.98 -6.96 -17.33
N ASP A 50 47.10 -6.42 -18.18
CA ASP A 50 47.22 -6.48 -19.64
C ASP A 50 48.53 -5.82 -20.10
N VAL A 51 48.87 -4.63 -19.59
CA VAL A 51 50.15 -3.96 -19.88
C VAL A 51 51.36 -4.80 -19.46
N ARG A 52 51.26 -5.54 -18.35
CA ARG A 52 52.34 -6.42 -17.88
C ARG A 52 52.44 -7.67 -18.75
N ASP A 53 51.32 -8.25 -19.11
CA ASP A 53 51.26 -9.50 -19.86
C ASP A 53 51.66 -9.26 -21.32
N ASP A 54 51.27 -8.13 -21.92
CA ASP A 54 51.78 -7.63 -23.22
C ASP A 54 53.31 -7.49 -23.24
N ARG A 55 53.89 -6.98 -22.15
CA ARG A 55 55.35 -6.85 -21.99
C ARG A 55 56.06 -8.19 -21.85
N ALA A 56 55.38 -9.22 -21.33
CA ALA A 56 55.98 -10.50 -21.00
C ALA A 56 55.76 -11.59 -22.06
N LEU A 57 54.62 -11.57 -22.77
CA LEU A 57 54.12 -12.69 -23.58
C LEU A 57 53.82 -12.32 -25.05
N GLY A 58 53.81 -11.02 -25.40
CA GLY A 58 53.42 -10.54 -26.73
C GLY A 58 51.91 -10.36 -26.90
N LYS A 59 51.50 -9.50 -27.86
CA LYS A 59 50.15 -8.91 -28.00
C LYS A 59 49.00 -9.88 -28.35
N ASP A 60 49.27 -11.16 -28.56
CA ASP A 60 48.33 -12.10 -29.21
C ASP A 60 47.56 -13.00 -28.22
N ALA A 61 47.58 -12.71 -26.92
CA ALA A 61 46.88 -13.49 -25.88
C ALA A 61 45.70 -12.69 -25.28
N THR A 62 44.55 -12.67 -25.98
CA THR A 62 43.31 -12.06 -25.46
C THR A 62 42.46 -13.10 -24.72
N GLY A 63 42.18 -12.83 -23.45
CA GLY A 63 41.07 -13.47 -22.72
C GLY A 63 39.83 -12.58 -22.82
N ASP A 64 38.94 -12.86 -23.78
CA ASP A 64 37.78 -12.00 -24.14
C ASP A 64 36.63 -11.96 -23.10
N GLU A 65 36.87 -12.33 -21.84
CA GLU A 65 35.84 -12.35 -20.81
C GLU A 65 36.12 -11.40 -19.65
N LEU A 66 35.18 -10.46 -19.43
CA LEU A 66 35.12 -9.68 -18.19
C LEU A 66 35.18 -10.62 -16.97
N PRO A 67 36.09 -10.38 -16.02
CA PRO A 67 36.15 -11.13 -14.77
C PRO A 67 34.77 -11.24 -14.13
N ALA A 68 34.38 -12.44 -13.67
CA ALA A 68 33.05 -12.69 -13.11
C ALA A 68 32.70 -11.74 -11.93
N GLU A 69 33.71 -11.23 -11.23
CA GLU A 69 33.57 -10.23 -10.16
C GLU A 69 33.11 -8.85 -10.67
N LEU A 70 33.60 -8.41 -11.82
CA LEU A 70 33.22 -7.14 -12.45
C LEU A 70 31.76 -7.21 -12.91
N ARG A 71 31.39 -8.25 -13.69
CA ARG A 71 30.00 -8.46 -14.17
C ARG A 71 28.98 -8.46 -13.03
N ARG A 72 29.31 -9.09 -11.89
CA ARG A 72 28.44 -9.12 -10.69
C ARG A 72 28.27 -7.72 -10.09
N ARG A 73 29.33 -6.92 -10.00
CA ARG A 73 29.28 -5.55 -9.46
C ARG A 73 28.51 -4.61 -10.37
N GLU A 74 28.71 -4.70 -11.68
CA GLU A 74 27.95 -3.90 -12.67
C GLU A 74 26.45 -4.22 -12.60
N THR A 75 26.09 -5.50 -12.55
CA THR A 75 24.69 -5.94 -12.40
C THR A 75 24.08 -5.39 -11.11
N ARG A 76 24.84 -5.42 -10.00
CA ARG A 76 24.39 -4.89 -8.71
C ARG A 76 24.23 -3.37 -8.75
N LEU A 77 25.18 -2.66 -9.37
CA LEU A 77 25.15 -1.22 -9.56
C LEU A 77 23.92 -0.80 -10.36
N ALA A 78 23.67 -1.45 -11.50
CA ALA A 78 22.51 -1.21 -12.34
C ALA A 78 21.19 -1.44 -11.59
N THR A 79 21.12 -2.50 -10.77
CA THR A 79 19.95 -2.78 -9.92
C THR A 79 19.67 -1.67 -8.90
N ILE A 80 20.72 -1.12 -8.27
CA ILE A 80 20.61 -0.02 -7.31
C ILE A 80 20.19 1.27 -8.02
N GLN A 81 20.79 1.58 -9.16
CA GLN A 81 20.44 2.77 -9.96
C GLN A 81 18.99 2.73 -10.43
N ALA A 82 18.51 1.58 -10.90
CA ALA A 82 17.10 1.40 -11.27
C ALA A 82 16.16 1.61 -10.07
N ALA A 83 16.53 1.15 -8.88
CA ALA A 83 15.74 1.36 -7.66
C ALA A 83 15.70 2.83 -7.22
N LYS A 84 16.82 3.55 -7.32
CA LYS A 84 16.88 5.00 -7.08
C LYS A 84 15.98 5.77 -8.03
N ALA A 85 16.11 5.51 -9.33
CA ALA A 85 15.31 6.15 -10.37
C ALA A 85 13.80 5.93 -10.13
N ARG A 86 13.38 4.74 -9.68
CA ARG A 86 11.99 4.47 -9.28
C ARG A 86 11.53 5.28 -8.06
N LEU A 87 12.40 5.50 -7.07
CA LEU A 87 12.07 6.32 -5.90
C LEU A 87 11.91 7.79 -6.30
N GLU A 88 12.85 8.32 -7.09
CA GLU A 88 12.82 9.69 -7.61
C GLU A 88 11.60 9.92 -8.51
N ALA A 89 11.27 8.98 -9.40
CA ALA A 89 10.07 9.07 -10.23
C ALA A 89 8.78 9.10 -9.39
N ARG A 90 8.69 8.26 -8.35
CA ARG A 90 7.55 8.28 -7.41
C ARG A 90 7.47 9.60 -6.64
N GLN A 91 8.60 10.12 -6.17
CA GLN A 91 8.61 11.40 -5.45
C GLN A 91 8.18 12.55 -6.37
N ARG A 92 8.67 12.59 -7.62
CA ARG A 92 8.22 13.57 -8.63
C ARG A 92 6.72 13.48 -8.89
N ALA A 93 6.17 12.28 -8.99
CA ALA A 93 4.72 12.10 -9.16
C ALA A 93 3.92 12.61 -7.95
N LEU A 94 4.40 12.35 -6.73
CA LEU A 94 3.78 12.87 -5.50
C LEU A 94 3.85 14.40 -5.41
N ASP A 95 5.00 14.99 -5.73
CA ASP A 95 5.19 16.44 -5.72
C ASP A 95 4.29 17.11 -6.78
N LYS A 96 4.23 16.55 -7.99
CA LYS A 96 3.32 17.00 -9.04
C LYS A 96 1.85 16.90 -8.62
N ALA A 97 1.44 15.78 -8.02
CA ALA A 97 0.07 15.60 -7.52
C ALA A 97 -0.26 16.58 -6.38
N ALA A 98 0.75 16.96 -5.59
CA ALA A 98 0.63 17.99 -4.57
C ALA A 98 0.67 19.42 -5.16
N GLY A 99 0.90 19.59 -6.47
CA GLY A 99 1.01 20.89 -7.13
C GLY A 99 2.28 21.65 -6.76
N ARG A 100 3.36 20.94 -6.44
CA ARG A 100 4.69 21.50 -6.16
C ARG A 100 5.48 21.60 -7.45
N ASP A 101 5.92 22.80 -7.80
CA ASP A 101 6.78 23.04 -8.96
C ASP A 101 8.23 22.57 -8.68
N PRO A 102 8.99 22.12 -9.69
CA PRO A 102 10.43 21.85 -9.55
C PRO A 102 11.23 22.97 -8.87
N ASP A 103 10.87 24.23 -9.12
CA ASP A 103 11.57 25.40 -8.59
C ASP A 103 11.01 25.89 -7.24
N ASP A 104 9.95 25.24 -6.72
CA ASP A 104 9.36 25.58 -5.42
C ASP A 104 10.22 25.06 -4.25
N LEU A 105 11.02 25.97 -3.69
CA LEU A 105 11.70 25.77 -2.41
C LEU A 105 10.77 26.00 -1.19
N ASP A 106 9.72 26.81 -1.35
CA ASP A 106 8.76 27.14 -0.29
C ASP A 106 7.32 26.71 -0.68
N PRO A 107 6.49 26.24 0.27
CA PRO A 107 5.08 25.97 0.00
C PRO A 107 4.35 27.26 -0.42
N PRO A 108 3.37 27.20 -1.34
CA PRO A 108 2.62 28.39 -1.77
C PRO A 108 1.98 29.06 -0.55
N ALA A 109 2.01 30.40 -0.49
CA ALA A 109 1.59 31.20 0.68
C ALA A 109 0.18 30.88 1.24
N LYS A 110 -0.69 30.26 0.43
CA LYS A 110 -2.03 29.81 0.84
C LYS A 110 -2.04 28.49 1.64
N ARG A 111 -0.99 27.69 1.61
CA ARG A 111 -0.82 26.48 2.43
C ARG A 111 0.06 26.82 3.63
N ARG A 112 -0.57 27.09 4.78
CA ARG A 112 0.13 27.23 6.07
C ARG A 112 0.75 25.86 6.43
N GLY A 113 2.04 25.70 6.12
CA GLY A 113 2.78 24.48 6.41
C GLY A 113 4.27 24.77 6.61
N PRO A 114 5.01 23.86 7.27
CA PRO A 114 6.45 23.99 7.42
C PRO A 114 7.14 23.97 6.04
N LYS A 115 8.29 24.66 5.94
CA LYS A 115 9.13 24.68 4.73
C LYS A 115 9.44 23.26 4.24
N PHE A 116 9.57 23.11 2.93
CA PHE A 116 9.94 21.82 2.35
C PHE A 116 11.36 21.45 2.81
N LYS A 117 11.54 20.23 3.33
CA LYS A 117 12.83 19.75 3.87
C LYS A 117 13.84 19.31 2.80
N ARG A 118 13.44 19.32 1.52
CA ARG A 118 14.19 18.75 0.39
C ARG A 118 13.67 19.32 -0.92
N GLU A 119 14.51 19.31 -1.95
CA GLU A 119 14.17 19.69 -3.32
C GLU A 119 13.02 18.84 -3.90
N ALA A 120 12.33 19.38 -4.90
CA ALA A 120 11.27 18.68 -5.60
C ALA A 120 11.84 17.45 -6.34
N GLY A 121 11.14 16.33 -6.24
CA GLY A 121 11.55 15.07 -6.87
C GLY A 121 12.60 14.26 -6.11
N VAL A 122 13.24 14.82 -5.08
CA VAL A 122 14.25 14.12 -4.29
C VAL A 122 13.61 13.29 -3.17
N PRO A 123 13.74 11.95 -3.16
CA PRO A 123 13.22 11.10 -2.11
C PRO A 123 13.90 11.38 -0.76
N ALA A 124 13.19 11.11 0.35
CA ALA A 124 13.79 11.19 1.66
C ALA A 124 14.84 10.08 1.81
N GLU A 125 15.89 10.31 2.58
CA GLU A 125 16.95 9.31 2.75
C GLU A 125 16.44 7.96 3.25
N HIS A 126 15.39 7.97 4.08
CA HIS A 126 14.74 6.78 4.63
C HIS A 126 13.66 6.20 3.71
N ALA A 127 13.36 6.80 2.56
CA ALA A 127 12.45 6.21 1.56
C ALA A 127 13.06 4.90 1.04
N GLN A 128 12.25 3.85 0.92
CA GLN A 128 12.74 2.51 0.62
C GLN A 128 12.14 1.94 -0.66
N ASP A 129 12.94 1.18 -1.39
CA ASP A 129 12.50 0.33 -2.50
C ASP A 129 12.87 -1.12 -2.25
N ASN A 130 12.01 -2.05 -2.68
CA ASN A 130 12.27 -3.48 -2.58
C ASN A 130 12.76 -4.02 -3.94
N PHE A 131 13.92 -4.67 -3.96
CA PHE A 131 14.50 -5.19 -5.20
C PHE A 131 13.75 -6.40 -5.78
N THR A 132 12.88 -7.05 -5.00
CA THR A 132 12.11 -8.23 -5.44
C THR A 132 10.70 -7.86 -5.87
N ASP A 133 10.02 -7.01 -5.10
CA ASP A 133 8.69 -6.48 -5.45
C ASP A 133 8.62 -4.97 -5.16
N PRO A 134 9.02 -4.12 -6.13
CA PRO A 134 9.13 -2.66 -5.95
C PRO A 134 7.82 -1.95 -5.59
N GLU A 135 6.67 -2.56 -5.88
CA GLU A 135 5.36 -1.95 -5.65
C GLU A 135 4.83 -2.22 -4.23
N SER A 136 5.32 -3.27 -3.57
CA SER A 136 4.98 -3.57 -2.18
C SER A 136 5.60 -2.57 -1.18
N ARG A 137 5.07 -2.48 0.05
CA ARG A 137 5.61 -1.58 1.10
C ARG A 137 5.84 -2.30 2.43
N ILE A 138 6.74 -1.77 3.25
CA ILE A 138 6.85 -2.19 4.64
C ILE A 138 5.66 -1.63 5.42
N MET A 139 4.85 -2.50 6.00
CA MET A 139 3.67 -2.15 6.78
C MET A 139 3.72 -2.81 8.15
N LYS A 140 3.12 -2.16 9.15
CA LYS A 140 2.97 -2.73 10.49
C LYS A 140 1.88 -3.79 10.48
N THR A 141 2.21 -4.99 10.94
CA THR A 141 1.29 -6.12 11.12
C THR A 141 1.28 -6.55 12.59
N ALA A 142 0.44 -7.52 12.95
CA ALA A 142 0.45 -8.13 14.28
C ALA A 142 1.81 -8.79 14.64
N GLU A 143 2.55 -9.25 13.64
CA GLU A 143 3.87 -9.90 13.78
C GLU A 143 5.03 -8.92 13.55
N GLY A 144 4.78 -7.62 13.72
CA GLY A 144 5.75 -6.55 13.46
C GLY A 144 5.75 -6.09 11.99
N PHE A 145 6.85 -5.49 11.55
CA PHE A 145 6.95 -4.88 10.22
C PHE A 145 7.24 -5.90 9.14
N GLN A 146 6.38 -5.97 8.12
CA GLN A 146 6.47 -6.94 7.03
C GLN A 146 6.30 -6.24 5.68
N GLN A 147 6.86 -6.85 4.62
CA GLN A 147 6.62 -6.41 3.25
C GLN A 147 5.23 -6.88 2.82
N CYS A 148 4.33 -5.93 2.54
CA CYS A 148 2.91 -6.18 2.38
C CYS A 148 2.28 -5.33 1.28
N TYR A 149 1.07 -5.76 0.91
CA TYR A 149 0.02 -4.92 0.34
C TYR A 149 -1.13 -4.79 1.34
N ASN A 150 -1.94 -3.75 1.16
CA ASN A 150 -3.15 -3.52 1.90
C ASN A 150 -4.36 -3.94 1.06
N ALA A 151 -5.02 -5.02 1.46
CA ALA A 151 -6.20 -5.56 0.82
C ALA A 151 -7.46 -5.09 1.55
N GLN A 152 -8.54 -4.89 0.82
CA GLN A 152 -9.81 -4.36 1.30
C GLN A 152 -10.94 -5.28 0.86
N ALA A 153 -11.97 -5.42 1.70
CA ALA A 153 -13.20 -6.10 1.35
C ALA A 153 -14.41 -5.36 1.92
N ALA A 154 -15.46 -5.24 1.12
CA ALA A 154 -16.77 -4.76 1.55
C ALA A 154 -17.74 -5.95 1.53
N VAL A 155 -18.39 -6.21 2.65
CA VAL A 155 -19.19 -7.41 2.89
C VAL A 155 -20.63 -7.02 3.21
N ASP A 156 -21.59 -7.59 2.50
CA ASP A 156 -23.02 -7.40 2.77
C ASP A 156 -23.46 -8.20 4.01
N GLU A 157 -24.20 -7.57 4.91
CA GLU A 157 -24.66 -8.20 6.15
C GLU A 157 -25.56 -9.41 5.91
N GLY A 158 -26.53 -9.30 5.00
CA GLY A 158 -27.58 -10.29 4.84
C GLY A 158 -27.07 -11.60 4.24
N SER A 159 -26.25 -11.50 3.20
CA SER A 159 -25.69 -12.65 2.48
C SER A 159 -24.33 -13.09 3.02
N GLN A 160 -23.58 -12.21 3.68
CA GLN A 160 -22.15 -12.37 4.00
C GLN A 160 -21.29 -12.56 2.74
N LEU A 161 -21.75 -12.05 1.60
CA LEU A 161 -20.98 -12.01 0.36
C LEU A 161 -20.10 -10.78 0.33
N ILE A 162 -18.91 -10.94 -0.23
CA ILE A 162 -18.01 -9.85 -0.56
C ILE A 162 -18.54 -9.18 -1.82
N VAL A 163 -18.93 -7.92 -1.73
CA VAL A 163 -19.57 -7.16 -2.82
C VAL A 163 -18.62 -6.16 -3.48
N ALA A 164 -17.50 -5.85 -2.84
CA ALA A 164 -16.39 -5.11 -3.44
C ALA A 164 -15.07 -5.48 -2.79
N VAL A 165 -13.99 -5.36 -3.56
CA VAL A 165 -12.61 -5.65 -3.15
C VAL A 165 -11.67 -4.64 -3.78
N ASP A 166 -10.56 -4.37 -3.11
CA ASP A 166 -9.43 -3.66 -3.70
C ASP A 166 -8.13 -4.07 -3.01
N LEU A 167 -7.00 -3.78 -3.63
CA LEU A 167 -5.66 -3.99 -3.07
C LEU A 167 -4.70 -2.93 -3.58
N ASN A 168 -3.97 -2.31 -2.67
CA ASN A 168 -2.98 -1.30 -2.99
C ASN A 168 -1.77 -1.32 -2.04
N ALA A 169 -0.78 -0.49 -2.35
CA ALA A 169 0.45 -0.36 -1.57
C ALA A 169 0.38 0.66 -0.41
N CYS A 170 -0.77 1.26 -0.11
CA CYS A 170 -0.92 2.24 0.96
C CYS A 170 -1.18 1.56 2.31
N ALA A 171 -0.36 1.87 3.31
CA ALA A 171 -0.53 1.28 4.65
C ALA A 171 -1.81 1.76 5.36
N ALA A 172 -2.26 2.98 5.08
CA ALA A 172 -3.42 3.60 5.72
C ALA A 172 -4.72 3.23 5.00
N ASP A 173 -5.77 3.01 5.77
CA ASP A 173 -7.09 2.61 5.28
C ASP A 173 -8.00 3.83 4.98
N VAL A 174 -7.64 5.01 5.47
CA VAL A 174 -8.41 6.27 5.33
C VAL A 174 -8.83 6.56 3.89
N GLY A 175 -7.94 6.33 2.91
CA GLY A 175 -8.25 6.58 1.50
C GLY A 175 -9.11 5.51 0.83
N GLN A 176 -9.57 4.48 1.53
CA GLN A 176 -10.25 3.32 0.94
C GLN A 176 -11.75 3.27 1.19
N LEU A 177 -12.29 4.06 2.11
CA LEU A 177 -13.72 4.01 2.45
C LEU A 177 -14.61 4.31 1.23
N LEU A 178 -14.42 5.50 0.65
CA LEU A 178 -15.22 6.01 -0.47
C LEU A 178 -15.04 5.15 -1.74
N PRO A 179 -13.82 4.75 -2.15
CA PRO A 179 -13.66 3.79 -3.25
C PRO A 179 -14.44 2.50 -3.04
N MET A 180 -14.37 1.89 -1.86
CA MET A 180 -15.07 0.62 -1.58
C MET A 180 -16.59 0.76 -1.60
N VAL A 181 -17.14 1.87 -1.08
CA VAL A 181 -18.56 2.19 -1.18
C VAL A 181 -18.99 2.33 -2.65
N LYS A 182 -18.21 3.05 -3.46
CA LYS A 182 -18.51 3.26 -4.89
C LYS A 182 -18.41 1.96 -5.69
N HIS A 183 -17.40 1.14 -5.45
CA HIS A 183 -17.27 -0.18 -6.10
C HIS A 183 -18.44 -1.09 -5.74
N SER A 184 -18.88 -1.10 -4.47
CA SER A 184 -20.04 -1.87 -4.02
C SER A 184 -21.33 -1.43 -4.73
N GLU A 185 -21.57 -0.12 -4.81
CA GLU A 185 -22.71 0.45 -5.54
C GLU A 185 -22.67 0.11 -7.03
N ALA A 186 -21.50 0.21 -7.68
CA ALA A 186 -21.32 -0.12 -9.08
C ALA A 186 -21.60 -1.61 -9.37
N ASN A 187 -21.14 -2.50 -8.50
CA ASN A 187 -21.35 -3.94 -8.65
C ASN A 187 -22.80 -4.37 -8.42
N LEU A 188 -23.54 -3.68 -7.54
CA LEU A 188 -24.90 -4.06 -7.15
C LEU A 188 -26.00 -3.25 -7.84
N GLY A 189 -25.65 -2.11 -8.46
CA GLY A 189 -26.60 -1.16 -9.05
C GLY A 189 -27.47 -0.42 -8.01
N ARG A 190 -27.15 -0.54 -6.71
CA ARG A 190 -27.90 0.08 -5.61
C ARG A 190 -27.03 0.24 -4.37
N ARG A 191 -27.42 1.16 -3.48
CA ARG A 191 -26.71 1.46 -2.23
C ARG A 191 -27.16 0.58 -1.08
N HIS A 192 -26.26 0.33 -0.14
CA HIS A 192 -26.61 -0.20 1.17
C HIS A 192 -27.16 0.93 2.05
N ALA A 193 -28.03 0.61 3.01
CA ALA A 193 -28.61 1.62 3.89
C ALA A 193 -27.54 2.24 4.79
N VAL A 194 -26.66 1.42 5.38
CA VAL A 194 -25.64 1.88 6.35
C VAL A 194 -24.27 1.28 6.02
N VAL A 195 -23.22 2.10 6.05
CA VAL A 195 -21.82 1.66 5.88
C VAL A 195 -21.13 1.59 7.25
N LEU A 196 -20.47 0.48 7.56
CA LEU A 196 -19.75 0.26 8.81
C LEU A 196 -18.26 0.11 8.53
N ALA A 197 -17.41 0.84 9.23
CA ALA A 197 -15.95 0.73 9.08
C ALA A 197 -15.20 1.00 10.40
N ASP A 198 -13.93 0.60 10.47
CA ASP A 198 -13.11 0.83 11.67
C ASP A 198 -12.50 2.24 11.73
N ALA A 199 -11.76 2.52 12.80
CA ALA A 199 -11.13 3.82 13.00
C ALA A 199 -9.98 4.14 12.03
N GLY A 200 -9.50 3.16 11.27
CA GLY A 200 -8.54 3.38 10.19
C GLY A 200 -9.13 4.17 9.02
N TYR A 201 -10.46 4.20 8.88
CA TYR A 201 -11.19 4.91 7.82
C TYR A 201 -11.66 6.31 8.22
N ALA A 202 -11.44 6.73 9.47
CA ALA A 202 -11.93 8.01 9.97
C ALA A 202 -11.14 9.20 9.39
N SER A 203 -11.84 10.08 8.68
CA SER A 203 -11.36 11.42 8.30
C SER A 203 -12.54 12.34 8.04
N GLU A 204 -12.32 13.63 8.24
CA GLU A 204 -13.31 14.67 7.93
C GLU A 204 -13.75 14.61 6.47
N ASP A 205 -12.80 14.50 5.53
CA ASP A 205 -13.07 14.37 4.10
C ASP A 205 -14.00 13.17 3.78
N ASN A 206 -13.78 12.02 4.45
CA ASN A 206 -14.62 10.84 4.25
C ASN A 206 -16.04 11.08 4.77
N PHE A 207 -16.19 11.71 5.93
CA PHE A 207 -17.50 11.98 6.52
C PHE A 207 -18.27 13.01 5.70
N GLN A 208 -17.64 14.11 5.29
CA GLN A 208 -18.23 15.08 4.39
C GLN A 208 -18.66 14.44 3.07
N ALA A 209 -17.83 13.57 2.49
CA ALA A 209 -18.16 12.87 1.26
C ALA A 209 -19.30 11.86 1.42
N LEU A 210 -19.46 11.22 2.58
CA LEU A 210 -20.60 10.35 2.87
C LEU A 210 -21.90 11.14 3.07
N GLU A 211 -21.84 12.26 3.79
CA GLU A 211 -22.98 13.17 3.98
C GLU A 211 -23.46 13.76 2.66
N ALA A 212 -22.55 14.22 1.81
CA ALA A 212 -22.86 14.72 0.46
C ALA A 212 -23.49 13.65 -0.45
N ARG A 213 -23.30 12.37 -0.11
CA ARG A 213 -23.91 11.23 -0.81
C ARG A 213 -25.20 10.75 -0.13
N GLU A 214 -25.63 11.41 0.95
CA GLU A 214 -26.74 10.98 1.80
C GLU A 214 -26.61 9.52 2.25
N GLN A 215 -25.36 9.09 2.50
CA GLN A 215 -25.03 7.72 2.88
C GLN A 215 -24.85 7.63 4.39
N ALA A 216 -25.78 6.98 5.09
CA ALA A 216 -25.61 6.71 6.51
C ALA A 216 -24.39 5.82 6.74
N ALA A 217 -23.63 6.11 7.80
CA ALA A 217 -22.43 5.37 8.13
C ALA A 217 -22.11 5.40 9.63
N CYS A 218 -21.45 4.35 10.13
CA CYS A 218 -20.88 4.27 11.46
C CYS A 218 -19.39 3.91 11.34
N VAL A 219 -18.53 4.91 11.53
CA VAL A 219 -17.06 4.76 11.44
C VAL A 219 -16.44 5.19 12.76
N ALA A 220 -15.79 4.27 13.48
CA ALA A 220 -15.22 4.59 14.78
C ALA A 220 -14.20 5.73 14.71
N LEU A 221 -14.14 6.60 15.73
CA LEU A 221 -13.20 7.72 15.78
C LEU A 221 -11.94 7.43 16.58
N GLY A 222 -11.85 6.23 17.16
CA GLY A 222 -10.71 5.83 17.99
C GLY A 222 -10.84 4.39 18.47
N ARG A 223 -9.81 3.93 19.20
CA ARG A 223 -9.84 2.62 19.86
C ARG A 223 -10.60 2.75 21.18
N GLU A 224 -11.43 1.77 21.51
CA GLU A 224 -12.29 1.71 22.73
C GLU A 224 -11.57 1.99 24.07
N ARG A 225 -10.23 2.00 24.13
CA ARG A 225 -9.41 2.20 25.34
C ARG A 225 -8.59 3.49 25.39
N LYS A 226 -8.66 4.35 24.37
CA LYS A 226 -7.97 5.66 24.39
C LYS A 226 -8.99 6.75 24.67
N PRO A 227 -8.63 7.78 25.47
CA PRO A 227 -9.51 8.92 25.66
C PRO A 227 -9.87 9.50 24.29
N ALA A 228 -11.15 9.80 24.08
CA ALA A 228 -11.59 10.48 22.89
C ALA A 228 -10.83 11.81 22.79
N ARG A 229 -10.19 12.05 21.65
CA ARG A 229 -9.54 13.34 21.41
C ARG A 229 -10.63 14.39 21.35
N ALA A 230 -10.42 15.54 21.99
CA ALA A 230 -11.34 16.67 21.86
C ALA A 230 -11.48 16.99 20.36
N ILE A 231 -12.72 17.00 19.88
CA ILE A 231 -13.04 17.35 18.49
C ILE A 231 -13.29 18.85 18.48
N ASP A 232 -12.48 19.58 17.72
CA ASP A 232 -12.76 20.98 17.43
C ASP A 232 -13.94 21.03 16.44
N PRO A 233 -15.11 21.56 16.85
CA PRO A 233 -16.30 21.56 16.03
C PRO A 233 -16.20 22.50 14.81
N ASP A 234 -15.36 23.53 14.88
CA ASP A 234 -15.21 24.52 13.82
C ASP A 234 -14.26 23.98 12.74
N GLU A 235 -13.24 23.20 13.13
CA GLU A 235 -12.31 22.55 12.20
C GLU A 235 -12.86 21.22 11.65
N TYR A 236 -13.60 20.44 12.45
CA TYR A 236 -14.04 19.08 12.11
C TYR A 236 -15.54 18.84 12.33
N PRO A 237 -16.42 19.59 11.63
CA PRO A 237 -17.87 19.53 11.86
C PRO A 237 -18.51 18.18 11.51
N ALA A 238 -18.06 17.49 10.44
CA ALA A 238 -18.62 16.18 10.07
C ALA A 238 -18.14 15.07 11.03
N THR A 239 -16.90 15.15 11.50
CA THR A 239 -16.36 14.26 12.53
C THR A 239 -17.16 14.37 13.83
N ARG A 240 -17.54 15.59 14.23
CA ARG A 240 -18.43 15.81 15.37
C ARG A 240 -19.78 15.10 15.18
N ARG A 241 -20.44 15.28 14.04
CA ARG A 241 -21.73 14.62 13.76
C ARG A 241 -21.61 13.10 13.76
N MET A 242 -20.52 12.54 13.23
CA MET A 242 -20.23 11.11 13.34
C MET A 242 -20.09 10.66 14.81
N ALA A 243 -19.44 11.46 15.65
CA ALA A 243 -19.31 11.18 17.08
C ALA A 243 -20.68 11.18 17.79
N GLU A 244 -21.52 12.19 17.50
CA GLU A 244 -22.87 12.31 18.03
C GLU A 244 -23.73 11.12 17.59
N HIS A 245 -23.67 10.72 16.31
CA HIS A 245 -24.38 9.55 15.80
C HIS A 245 -23.92 8.25 16.48
N LEU A 246 -22.61 8.02 16.64
CA LEU A 246 -22.08 6.86 17.34
C LEU A 246 -22.43 6.82 18.83
N ALA A 247 -22.77 7.96 19.45
CA ALA A 247 -23.23 8.04 20.82
C ALA A 247 -24.71 7.66 21.01
N THR A 248 -25.51 7.70 19.93
CA THR A 248 -26.91 7.25 19.94
C THR A 248 -27.02 5.72 20.11
N GLU A 249 -28.17 5.25 20.61
CA GLU A 249 -28.43 3.80 20.74
C GLU A 249 -28.50 3.10 19.37
N GLU A 250 -29.02 3.78 18.35
CA GLU A 250 -29.06 3.28 16.97
C GLU A 250 -27.64 3.12 16.40
N GLY A 251 -26.80 4.17 16.49
CA GLY A 251 -25.41 4.10 16.02
C GLY A 251 -24.58 3.05 16.76
N LYS A 252 -24.78 2.87 18.08
CA LYS A 252 -24.17 1.78 18.84
C LYS A 252 -24.68 0.40 18.39
N ALA A 253 -25.96 0.26 18.08
CA ALA A 253 -26.53 -1.00 17.60
C ALA A 253 -25.97 -1.37 16.23
N ASP A 254 -25.91 -0.42 15.30
CA ASP A 254 -25.35 -0.61 13.96
C ASP A 254 -23.85 -0.92 14.01
N TYR A 255 -23.08 -0.14 14.77
CA TYR A 255 -21.63 -0.35 14.87
C TYR A 255 -21.28 -1.71 15.49
N ARG A 256 -22.09 -2.22 16.44
CA ARG A 256 -21.91 -3.59 16.99
C ARG A 256 -21.97 -4.68 15.91
N ARG A 257 -22.72 -4.45 14.81
CA ARG A 257 -22.82 -5.40 13.70
C ARG A 257 -21.51 -5.55 12.91
N ARG A 258 -20.60 -4.58 12.99
CA ARG A 258 -19.27 -4.67 12.34
C ARG A 258 -18.49 -5.91 12.77
N LYS A 259 -18.66 -6.39 14.01
CA LYS A 259 -17.97 -7.59 14.51
C LYS A 259 -18.43 -8.88 13.85
N VAL A 260 -19.61 -8.89 13.21
CA VAL A 260 -20.20 -10.10 12.63
C VAL A 260 -20.35 -10.04 11.11
N ILE A 261 -19.89 -8.96 10.46
CA ILE A 261 -20.00 -8.77 9.01
C ILE A 261 -18.65 -9.05 8.30
N PRO A 262 -17.64 -8.16 8.36
CA PRO A 262 -16.36 -8.42 7.70
C PRO A 262 -15.46 -9.40 8.47
N GLU A 263 -15.51 -9.41 9.81
CA GLU A 263 -14.58 -10.21 10.62
C GLU A 263 -14.66 -11.72 10.34
N PRO A 264 -15.86 -12.35 10.23
CA PRO A 264 -15.95 -13.76 9.87
C PRO A 264 -15.32 -14.07 8.51
N VAL A 265 -15.52 -13.20 7.51
CA VAL A 265 -14.95 -13.36 6.16
C VAL A 265 -13.42 -13.34 6.22
N PHE A 266 -12.83 -12.35 6.90
CA PHE A 266 -11.38 -12.28 7.07
C PHE A 266 -10.83 -13.43 7.91
N GLY A 267 -11.56 -13.86 8.94
CA GLY A 267 -11.25 -15.04 9.73
C GLY A 267 -11.15 -16.28 8.83
N TRP A 268 -12.11 -16.44 7.93
CA TRP A 268 -12.17 -17.53 6.97
C TRP A 268 -10.98 -17.52 6.00
N ILE A 269 -10.70 -16.37 5.38
CA ILE A 269 -9.57 -16.18 4.46
C ILE A 269 -8.24 -16.50 5.15
N LYS A 270 -8.01 -15.98 6.36
CA LYS A 270 -6.69 -16.06 7.01
C LYS A 270 -6.44 -17.32 7.80
N HIS A 271 -7.46 -17.91 8.39
CA HIS A 271 -7.33 -19.03 9.33
C HIS A 271 -7.85 -20.35 8.77
N VAL A 272 -8.89 -20.31 7.93
CA VAL A 272 -9.42 -21.53 7.30
C VAL A 272 -8.73 -21.81 5.98
N LEU A 273 -8.60 -20.81 5.12
CA LEU A 273 -7.87 -20.94 3.85
C LEU A 273 -6.36 -20.73 3.99
N GLY A 274 -5.90 -20.16 5.11
CA GLY A 274 -4.48 -19.87 5.33
C GLY A 274 -3.91 -18.78 4.42
N PHE A 275 -4.76 -18.02 3.72
CA PHE A 275 -4.33 -17.01 2.75
C PHE A 275 -3.84 -15.74 3.46
N ARG A 276 -2.52 -15.67 3.68
CA ARG A 276 -1.83 -14.57 4.37
C ARG A 276 -0.71 -13.94 3.55
N ARG A 277 -0.38 -14.55 2.41
CA ARG A 277 0.70 -14.15 1.52
C ARG A 277 0.21 -14.27 0.08
N LEU A 278 0.57 -13.28 -0.72
CA LEU A 278 0.40 -13.25 -2.16
C LEU A 278 1.55 -14.00 -2.82
N SER A 279 1.24 -14.66 -3.92
CA SER A 279 2.17 -15.39 -4.77
C SER A 279 2.64 -14.52 -5.92
N MET A 280 1.82 -13.58 -6.37
CA MET A 280 2.13 -12.65 -7.45
C MET A 280 2.91 -11.43 -6.95
N ARG A 281 3.66 -10.80 -7.86
CA ARG A 281 4.44 -9.56 -7.61
C ARG A 281 3.90 -8.43 -8.48
N GLY A 282 4.04 -7.19 -8.00
CA GLY A 282 3.40 -6.03 -8.61
C GLY A 282 1.95 -5.88 -8.19
N GLU A 283 1.48 -4.64 -8.06
CA GLU A 283 0.18 -4.30 -7.49
C GLU A 283 -0.95 -4.87 -8.33
N LYS A 284 -0.86 -4.77 -9.66
CA LYS A 284 -1.89 -5.29 -10.57
C LYS A 284 -2.10 -6.80 -10.38
N ALA A 285 -1.04 -7.59 -10.43
CA ALA A 285 -1.16 -9.04 -10.32
C ALA A 285 -1.55 -9.48 -8.90
N ALA A 286 -1.05 -8.78 -7.87
CA ALA A 286 -1.47 -9.00 -6.49
C ALA A 286 -2.97 -8.70 -6.29
N ARG A 287 -3.49 -7.65 -6.93
CA ARG A 287 -4.91 -7.30 -6.91
C ARG A 287 -5.78 -8.38 -7.55
N GLU A 288 -5.36 -8.93 -8.69
CA GLU A 288 -6.09 -10.04 -9.31
C GLU A 288 -6.07 -11.32 -8.47
N GLU A 289 -4.95 -11.62 -7.81
CA GLU A 289 -4.87 -12.75 -6.87
C GLU A 289 -5.85 -12.54 -5.68
N TRP A 290 -5.95 -11.32 -5.18
CA TRP A 290 -6.94 -10.97 -4.14
C TRP A 290 -8.38 -11.10 -4.65
N ASN A 291 -8.68 -10.62 -5.86
CA ASN A 291 -9.99 -10.77 -6.50
C ASN A 291 -10.38 -12.25 -6.59
N LEU A 292 -9.48 -13.10 -7.07
CA LEU A 292 -9.71 -14.53 -7.22
C LEU A 292 -9.97 -15.21 -5.87
N MET A 293 -9.21 -14.84 -4.84
CA MET A 293 -9.42 -15.36 -3.49
C MET A 293 -10.81 -14.99 -2.95
N CYS A 294 -11.22 -13.73 -3.09
CA CYS A 294 -12.54 -13.28 -2.65
C CYS A 294 -13.68 -13.91 -3.46
N LEU A 295 -13.48 -14.12 -4.76
CA LEU A 295 -14.42 -14.87 -5.59
C LEU A 295 -14.59 -16.30 -5.08
N ALA A 296 -13.51 -17.00 -4.76
CA ALA A 296 -13.58 -18.37 -4.23
C ALA A 296 -14.35 -18.43 -2.89
N VAL A 297 -14.14 -17.43 -2.01
CA VAL A 297 -14.91 -17.30 -0.76
C VAL A 297 -16.39 -17.08 -1.04
N ASN A 298 -16.73 -16.20 -1.99
CA ASN A 298 -18.11 -15.96 -2.39
C ASN A 298 -18.77 -17.21 -2.95
N LEU A 299 -18.13 -17.92 -3.88
CA LEU A 299 -18.67 -19.15 -4.47
C LEU A 299 -18.98 -20.20 -3.40
N ARG A 300 -18.07 -20.38 -2.44
CA ARG A 300 -18.30 -21.28 -1.32
C ARG A 300 -19.47 -20.82 -0.43
N ARG A 301 -19.60 -19.51 -0.20
CA ARG A 301 -20.72 -18.94 0.56
C ARG A 301 -22.05 -19.13 -0.17
N MET A 302 -22.10 -18.85 -1.47
CA MET A 302 -23.28 -19.04 -2.32
C MET A 302 -23.75 -20.48 -2.33
N HIS A 303 -22.83 -21.45 -2.42
CA HIS A 303 -23.18 -22.87 -2.31
C HIS A 303 -23.88 -23.20 -0.98
N ARG A 304 -23.39 -22.65 0.14
CA ARG A 304 -24.04 -22.83 1.46
C ARG A 304 -25.39 -22.12 1.59
N LEU A 305 -25.62 -21.06 0.81
CA LEU A 305 -26.90 -20.36 0.75
C LEU A 305 -27.92 -21.10 -0.14
N GLY A 306 -27.54 -22.21 -0.76
CA GLY A 306 -28.41 -22.95 -1.67
C GLY A 306 -28.64 -22.24 -3.00
N TRP A 307 -27.73 -21.34 -3.41
CA TRP A 307 -27.84 -20.66 -4.69
C TRP A 307 -27.73 -21.68 -5.83
N GLN A 308 -28.69 -21.62 -6.76
CA GLN A 308 -28.67 -22.36 -8.01
C GLN A 308 -28.47 -21.36 -9.16
N PRO A 309 -27.62 -21.67 -10.15
CA PRO A 309 -27.54 -20.87 -11.36
C PRO A 309 -28.92 -20.82 -12.03
N ALA A 310 -29.30 -19.63 -12.49
CA ALA A 310 -30.49 -19.45 -13.32
C ALA A 310 -30.30 -20.05 -14.72
#